data_AF-A0A960N1A9-F1
#
_entry.id   AF-A0A960N1A9-F1
#
_cell.length_a   1.000
_cell.length_b   1.000
_cell.length_c   1.000
_cell.angle_alpha   90.00
_cell.angle_beta   90.00
_cell.angle_gamma   90.00
#
_symmetry.space_group_name_H-M   'P 1'
#
loop_
_entity.id
_entity.type
_entity.pdbx_description
1 polymer ?
#
loop_
_entity_poly.entity_id
_entity_poly.type
_entity_poly.pdbx_seq_one_letter_code
_entity_poly.pdbx_strand_id
1 'polypeptide(L)'
;MNPLFSSEPNRRHFLATAAKTFLGVGAAPAFLQGFGGTARAALGPDLHLPDRANPAKSVIYLYMSGGMTHMDTFDPKPGHENQGPVRAIRTSADGVEISEYLPRLAQHMDKAALIRSMTSTAGAHA
;
A
#
# COMPACT_ATOMS: atom_id res chain seq x y z
N MET A 1 -11.04 -4.25 -12.72
CA MET A 1 -11.16 -3.73 -11.34
C MET A 1 -12.23 -4.53 -10.63
N ASN A 2 -11.92 -5.09 -9.46
CA ASN A 2 -12.80 -6.02 -8.75
C ASN A 2 -13.91 -5.23 -8.00
N PRO A 3 -15.21 -5.51 -8.20
CA PRO A 3 -16.32 -4.70 -7.69
C PRO A 3 -16.59 -4.88 -6.18
N LEU A 4 -15.77 -5.66 -5.47
CA LEU A 4 -16.00 -6.01 -4.06
C LEU A 4 -15.53 -4.93 -3.06
N PHE A 5 -14.83 -3.89 -3.50
CA PHE A 5 -14.29 -2.83 -2.62
C PHE A 5 -14.81 -1.42 -2.92
N SER A 6 -15.86 -1.28 -3.72
CA SER A 6 -16.37 0.02 -4.17
C SER A 6 -17.32 0.73 -3.18
N SER A 7 -17.76 0.06 -2.10
CA SER A 7 -18.81 0.58 -1.20
C SER A 7 -18.35 1.02 0.18
N GLU A 8 -17.07 0.84 0.57
CA GLU A 8 -16.60 1.30 1.88
C GLU A 8 -16.01 2.71 1.82
N PRO A 9 -16.41 3.63 2.73
CA PRO A 9 -15.87 4.97 2.80
C PRO A 9 -14.38 4.92 3.17
N ASN A 10 -13.52 5.01 2.15
CA ASN A 10 -12.07 5.04 2.33
C ASN A 10 -11.53 6.48 2.39
N ARG A 11 -10.28 6.65 2.84
CA ARG A 11 -9.60 7.97 2.93
C ARG A 11 -9.68 8.78 1.63
N ARG A 12 -9.62 8.11 0.47
CA ARG A 12 -9.72 8.74 -0.85
C ARG A 12 -11.14 9.25 -1.14
N HIS A 13 -12.17 8.53 -0.70
CA HIS A 13 -13.57 8.96 -0.81
C HIS A 13 -13.86 10.19 0.05
N PHE A 14 -13.30 10.25 1.27
CA PHE A 14 -13.42 11.43 2.13
C PHE A 14 -12.77 12.67 1.50
N LEU A 15 -11.50 12.56 1.06
CA LEU A 15 -10.79 13.67 0.42
C LEU A 15 -11.46 14.13 -0.88
N ALA A 16 -11.93 13.19 -1.70
CA ALA A 16 -12.64 13.52 -2.93
C ALA A 16 -13.97 14.24 -2.65
N THR A 17 -14.71 13.82 -1.60
CA THR A 17 -15.96 14.46 -1.20
C THR A 17 -15.70 15.87 -0.66
N ALA A 18 -14.74 16.02 0.25
CA ALA A 18 -14.36 17.31 0.82
C ALA A 18 -13.90 18.32 -0.26
N ALA A 19 -13.11 17.87 -1.23
CA ALA A 19 -12.69 18.72 -2.35
C ALA A 19 -13.87 19.15 -3.24
N LYS A 20 -14.86 18.28 -3.46
CA LYS A 20 -16.05 18.60 -4.25
C LYS A 20 -16.98 19.57 -3.52
N THR A 21 -17.18 19.39 -2.20
CA THR A 21 -18.16 20.16 -1.42
C THR A 21 -17.60 21.48 -0.91
N PHE A 22 -16.36 21.51 -0.40
CA PHE A 22 -15.79 22.69 0.23
C PHE A 22 -14.93 23.53 -0.71
N LEU A 23 -14.26 22.90 -1.68
CA LEU A 23 -13.36 23.58 -2.61
C LEU A 23 -13.98 23.82 -4.00
N GLY A 24 -15.27 23.49 -4.19
CA GLY A 24 -16.01 23.79 -5.41
C GLY A 24 -15.52 23.04 -6.67
N VAL A 25 -14.63 22.05 -6.53
CA VAL A 25 -14.00 21.31 -7.65
C VAL A 25 -15.05 20.58 -8.51
N GLY A 26 -16.21 20.25 -7.95
CA GLY A 26 -17.32 19.63 -8.68
C GLY A 26 -18.17 20.60 -9.52
N ALA A 27 -18.22 21.88 -9.16
CA ALA A 27 -19.05 22.90 -9.84
C ALA A 27 -18.25 23.77 -10.83
N ALA A 28 -16.93 23.86 -10.64
CA ALA A 28 -16.02 24.60 -11.52
C ALA A 28 -16.12 24.20 -13.02
N PRO A 29 -16.28 22.92 -13.41
CA PRO A 29 -16.40 22.55 -14.82
C PRO A 29 -17.68 23.11 -15.48
N ALA A 30 -18.80 23.16 -14.74
CA ALA A 30 -20.07 23.68 -15.24
C ALA A 30 -20.07 25.22 -15.30
N PHE A 31 -19.44 25.87 -14.32
CA PHE A 31 -19.32 27.34 -14.29
C PHE A 31 -18.37 27.86 -15.38
N LEU A 32 -17.27 27.15 -15.66
CA LEU A 32 -16.31 27.58 -16.68
C LEU A 32 -16.80 27.32 -18.12
N GLN A 33 -17.57 26.25 -18.35
CA GLN A 33 -18.19 25.98 -19.64
C GLN A 33 -19.17 27.09 -20.09
N GLY A 34 -19.85 27.76 -19.15
CA GLY A 34 -20.74 28.88 -19.44
C GLY A 34 -20.06 30.17 -19.94
N PHE A 35 -18.75 30.31 -19.70
CA PHE A 35 -17.94 31.45 -20.17
C PHE A 35 -16.99 31.07 -21.32
N GLY A 36 -17.20 29.92 -21.96
CA GLY A 36 -16.32 29.42 -23.02
C GLY A 36 -14.95 28.94 -22.53
N GLY A 37 -14.76 28.81 -21.21
CA GLY A 37 -13.54 28.30 -20.62
C GLY A 37 -13.60 26.78 -20.43
N THR A 38 -12.75 26.05 -21.12
CA THR A 38 -12.54 24.62 -20.83
C THR A 38 -11.65 24.47 -19.59
N ALA A 39 -12.23 24.43 -18.39
CA ALA A 39 -11.50 23.94 -17.23
C ALA A 39 -11.44 22.42 -17.34
N ARG A 40 -10.36 21.90 -17.94
CA ARG A 40 -9.91 20.57 -17.56
C ARG A 40 -9.52 20.69 -16.08
N ALA A 41 -10.12 19.86 -15.23
CA ALA A 41 -9.57 19.64 -13.90
C ALA A 41 -8.07 19.43 -14.07
N ALA A 42 -7.24 20.13 -13.28
CA ALA A 42 -5.79 20.00 -13.29
C ALA A 42 -5.31 18.64 -12.76
N LEU A 43 -6.04 17.57 -13.04
CA LEU A 43 -5.42 16.33 -13.45
C LEU A 43 -4.92 16.58 -14.87
N GLY A 44 -3.83 17.35 -14.97
CA GLY A 44 -3.23 17.68 -16.24
C GLY A 44 -3.04 16.41 -17.07
N PRO A 45 -3.04 16.50 -18.41
CA PRO A 45 -2.53 15.41 -19.24
C PRO A 45 -1.11 14.97 -18.80
N ASP A 46 -0.42 15.83 -18.04
CA ASP A 46 0.87 15.62 -17.38
C ASP A 46 0.80 15.05 -15.95
N LEU A 47 -0.31 14.42 -15.53
CA LEU A 47 -0.14 13.35 -14.55
C LEU A 47 0.56 12.20 -15.27
N HIS A 48 1.86 12.38 -15.49
CA HIS A 48 2.84 11.32 -15.64
C HIS A 48 2.79 10.54 -14.32
N LEU A 49 1.74 9.71 -14.17
CA LEU A 49 1.95 8.40 -13.60
C LEU A 49 3.13 7.88 -14.40
N PRO A 50 4.31 7.67 -13.77
CA PRO A 50 5.49 7.28 -14.51
C PRO A 50 5.06 6.15 -15.43
N ASP A 51 5.14 6.40 -16.74
CA ASP A 51 4.84 5.38 -17.72
C ASP A 51 5.68 4.21 -17.24
N ARG A 52 5.04 3.09 -16.89
CA ARG A 52 5.73 2.00 -16.21
C ARG A 52 6.70 1.44 -17.23
N ALA A 53 7.89 2.04 -17.30
CA ALA A 53 8.80 1.98 -18.43
C ALA A 53 9.32 0.57 -18.68
N ASN A 54 9.01 -0.34 -17.76
CA ASN A 54 9.15 -1.76 -17.96
C ASN A 54 8.16 -2.47 -17.02
N PRO A 55 6.98 -2.91 -17.49
CA PRO A 55 6.16 -3.80 -16.66
C PRO A 55 6.97 -5.06 -16.35
N ALA A 56 6.87 -5.57 -15.12
CA ALA A 56 7.53 -6.82 -14.77
C ALA A 56 7.07 -7.93 -15.72
N LYS A 57 8.00 -8.46 -16.53
CA LYS A 57 7.69 -9.47 -17.56
C LYS A 57 7.38 -10.84 -16.97
N SER A 58 7.86 -11.10 -15.75
CA SER A 58 7.64 -12.36 -15.02
C SER A 58 7.61 -12.08 -13.52
N VAL A 59 6.76 -12.81 -12.80
CA VAL A 59 6.60 -12.71 -11.35
C VAL A 59 6.78 -14.09 -10.75
N ILE A 60 7.66 -14.20 -9.75
CA ILE A 60 7.76 -15.40 -8.92
C ILE A 60 6.82 -15.22 -7.74
N TYR A 61 5.79 -16.05 -7.67
CA TYR A 61 4.83 -16.05 -6.57
C TYR A 61 5.06 -17.26 -5.68
N LEU A 62 5.48 -17.00 -4.44
CA LEU A 62 5.66 -18.02 -3.42
C LEU A 62 4.39 -18.10 -2.58
N TYR A 63 3.52 -19.07 -2.89
CA TYR A 63 2.35 -19.37 -2.08
C TYR A 63 2.68 -20.46 -1.06
N MET A 64 2.69 -20.10 0.22
CA MET A 64 3.00 -21.02 1.31
C MET A 64 1.71 -21.45 1.99
N SER A 65 1.26 -22.68 1.73
CA SER A 65 0.16 -23.31 2.47
C SER A 65 0.55 -23.47 3.95
N GLY A 66 -0.35 -23.20 4.89
CA GLY A 66 -0.03 -23.11 6.32
C GLY A 66 0.51 -21.76 6.76
N GLY A 67 1.17 -21.02 5.85
CA GLY A 67 1.79 -19.72 6.10
C GLY A 67 2.94 -19.77 7.10
N MET A 68 3.92 -18.89 6.93
CA MET A 68 4.81 -18.54 8.04
C MET A 68 4.08 -17.55 8.94
N THR A 69 4.17 -17.70 10.27
CA THR A 69 3.67 -16.65 11.16
C THR A 69 4.47 -15.38 10.91
N HIS A 70 3.78 -14.25 10.78
CA HIS A 70 4.44 -12.96 10.57
C HIS A 70 5.36 -12.60 11.74
N MET A 71 5.04 -13.06 12.96
CA MET A 71 5.81 -12.77 14.17
C MET A 71 7.13 -13.53 14.25
N ASP A 72 7.28 -14.66 13.55
CA ASP A 72 8.55 -15.40 13.52
C ASP A 72 9.38 -15.04 12.29
N THR A 73 8.90 -14.13 11.43
CA THR A 73 9.49 -13.84 10.12
C THR A 73 9.65 -12.35 9.88
N PHE A 74 8.63 -11.71 9.32
CA PHE A 74 8.73 -10.37 8.76
C PHE A 74 8.32 -9.26 9.73
N ASP A 75 7.75 -9.57 10.89
CA ASP A 75 7.33 -8.58 11.89
C ASP A 75 7.48 -9.13 13.33
N PRO A 76 8.73 -9.24 13.85
CA PRO A 76 9.01 -9.89 15.13
C PRO A 76 8.51 -9.15 16.38
N LYS A 77 7.96 -7.93 16.24
CA LYS A 77 7.37 -7.14 17.33
C LYS A 77 8.18 -7.13 18.63
N PRO A 78 9.46 -6.70 18.61
CA PRO A 78 10.31 -6.73 19.80
C PRO A 78 9.68 -5.94 20.97
N GLY A 79 9.59 -6.57 22.15
CA GLY A 79 9.05 -5.99 23.37
C GLY A 79 7.53 -6.04 23.52
N HIS A 80 6.80 -6.65 22.57
CA HIS A 80 5.35 -6.82 22.68
C HIS A 80 4.99 -8.13 23.41
N GLU A 81 3.86 -8.15 24.11
CA GLU A 81 3.30 -9.38 24.74
C GLU A 81 3.10 -10.56 23.78
N ASN A 82 3.00 -10.27 22.47
CA ASN A 82 2.72 -11.24 21.42
C ASN A 82 3.97 -11.54 20.61
N GLN A 83 5.15 -11.08 21.05
CA GLN A 83 6.42 -11.39 20.39
C GLN A 83 6.62 -12.91 20.34
N GLY A 84 6.92 -13.43 19.15
CA GLY A 84 7.31 -14.83 18.96
C GLY A 84 8.67 -15.14 19.60
N PRO A 85 9.07 -16.41 19.73
CA PRO A 85 10.33 -16.82 20.34
C PRO A 85 11.55 -16.55 19.43
N VAL A 86 11.60 -15.37 18.81
CA VAL A 86 12.64 -14.96 17.85
C VAL A 86 13.23 -13.61 18.26
N ARG A 87 14.52 -13.43 17.98
CA ARG A 87 15.16 -12.12 18.09
C ARG A 87 14.98 -11.32 16.80
N ALA A 88 14.64 -10.05 16.96
CA ALA A 88 14.66 -9.07 15.87
C ALA A 88 16.11 -8.70 15.52
N ILE A 89 16.47 -8.78 14.25
CA ILE A 89 17.77 -8.37 13.71
C ILE A 89 17.60 -7.17 12.78
N ARG A 90 18.57 -6.26 12.81
CA ARG A 90 18.64 -5.13 11.87
C ARG A 90 18.94 -5.63 10.46
N THR A 91 18.42 -4.91 9.48
CA THR A 91 18.56 -5.23 8.06
C THR A 91 19.35 -4.16 7.32
N SER A 92 19.64 -4.36 6.03
CA SER A 92 20.27 -3.35 5.18
C SER A 92 19.38 -2.13 4.90
N ALA A 93 18.08 -2.19 5.22
CA ALA A 93 17.17 -1.06 5.16
C ALA A 93 17.05 -0.37 6.53
N ASP A 94 17.19 0.95 6.54
CA ASP A 94 17.12 1.75 7.76
C ASP A 94 15.77 1.60 8.46
N GLY A 95 15.81 1.37 9.79
CA GLY A 95 14.63 1.23 10.62
C GLY A 95 13.83 -0.06 10.38
N VAL A 96 14.31 -0.98 9.54
CA VAL A 96 13.65 -2.28 9.30
C VAL A 96 14.37 -3.38 10.06
N GLU A 97 13.59 -4.09 10.88
CA GLU A 97 14.03 -5.28 11.63
C GLU A 97 13.16 -6.48 11.26
N ILE A 98 13.79 -7.64 11.04
CA ILE A 98 13.13 -8.92 10.74
C ILE A 98 13.68 -10.03 11.65
N SER A 99 13.11 -11.23 11.59
CA SER A 99 13.53 -12.38 12.39
C SER A 99 14.96 -12.84 12.09
N GLU A 100 15.67 -13.31 13.11
CA GLU A 100 17.02 -13.88 13.00
C GLU A 100 17.10 -15.14 12.12
N TYR A 101 15.96 -15.78 11.80
CA TYR A 101 15.91 -16.90 10.84
C TYR A 101 16.11 -16.49 9.38
N LEU A 102 16.06 -15.19 9.07
CA LEU A 102 16.18 -14.68 7.70
C LEU A 102 17.45 -13.82 7.50
N PRO A 103 18.65 -14.27 7.93
CA PRO A 103 19.85 -13.42 7.95
C PRO A 103 20.31 -13.02 6.55
N ARG A 104 20.13 -13.89 5.56
CA ARG A 104 20.46 -13.59 4.15
C ARG A 104 19.48 -12.61 3.52
N LEU A 105 18.22 -12.64 3.94
CA LEU A 105 17.22 -11.69 3.47
C LEU A 105 17.43 -10.32 4.10
N ALA A 106 17.81 -10.28 5.39
CA ALA A 106 18.17 -9.05 6.10
C ALA A 106 19.27 -8.27 5.35
N GLN A 107 20.24 -8.97 4.74
CA GLN A 107 21.30 -8.35 3.93
C GLN A 107 20.82 -7.73 2.61
N HIS A 108 19.61 -8.04 2.17
CA HIS A 108 19.04 -7.62 0.88
C HIS A 108 17.74 -6.81 1.02
N MET A 109 17.44 -6.31 2.23
CA MET A 109 16.23 -5.52 2.48
C MET A 109 16.23 -4.15 1.80
N ASP A 110 17.40 -3.63 1.42
CA ASP A 110 17.58 -2.47 0.54
C ASP A 110 16.90 -2.64 -0.84
N LYS A 111 16.58 -3.88 -1.22
CA LYS A 111 15.93 -4.24 -2.50
C LYS A 111 14.50 -4.78 -2.30
N ALA A 112 14.00 -4.77 -1.08
CA ALA A 112 12.70 -5.34 -0.74
C ALA A 112 11.72 -4.26 -0.32
N ALA A 113 10.45 -4.44 -0.67
CA ALA A 113 9.34 -3.66 -0.13
C ALA A 113 8.58 -4.54 0.88
N LEU A 114 8.65 -4.16 2.16
CA LEU A 114 7.95 -4.87 3.22
C LEU A 114 6.59 -4.22 3.50
N ILE A 115 5.51 -5.02 3.41
CA ILE A 115 4.14 -4.55 3.62
C ILE A 115 3.57 -5.19 4.88
N ARG A 116 3.42 -4.41 5.95
CA ARG A 116 2.86 -4.83 7.26
C ARG A 116 1.44 -4.29 7.53
N SER A 117 0.79 -3.73 6.52
CA SER A 117 -0.51 -3.05 6.67
C SER A 117 -1.73 -3.96 6.51
N MET A 118 -1.53 -5.28 6.41
CA MET A 118 -2.63 -6.23 6.23
C MET A 118 -3.24 -6.58 7.59
N THR A 119 -4.56 -6.48 7.68
CA THR A 119 -5.35 -6.87 8.85
C THR A 119 -6.50 -7.76 8.39
N SER A 120 -6.85 -8.76 9.18
CA SER A 120 -7.99 -9.66 8.93
C SER A 120 -8.74 -9.89 10.23
N THR A 121 -10.07 -9.87 10.16
CA THR A 121 -10.98 -10.27 11.23
C THR A 121 -11.44 -11.73 11.09
N ALA A 122 -11.14 -12.36 9.95
CA ALA A 122 -11.45 -13.75 9.71
C ALA A 122 -10.28 -14.63 10.20
N GLY A 123 -10.55 -15.52 11.16
CA GLY A 123 -9.61 -16.54 11.64
C GLY A 123 -9.45 -17.73 10.68
N ALA A 124 -9.76 -17.54 9.39
CA ALA A 124 -9.59 -18.56 8.37
C ALA A 124 -8.11 -18.61 7.96
N HIS A 125 -7.38 -19.55 8.56
CA HIS A 125 -6.02 -19.91 8.19
C HIS A 125 -6.09 -21.21 7.36
N ALA A 126 -5.33 -21.30 6.27
CA ALA A 126 -5.26 -22.46 5.38
C ALA A 126 -4.01 -23.29 5.66
#